data_AF-A0A953ZBE6-F1
#
_entry.id   AF-A0A953ZBE6-F1
#
_cell.length_a   1.000
_cell.length_b   1.000
_cell.length_c   1.000
_cell.angle_alpha   90.00
_cell.angle_beta   90.00
_cell.angle_gamma   90.00
#
_symmetry.space_group_name_H-M   'P 1'
#
loop_
_entity.id
_entity.type
_entity.pdbx_description
1 polymer ?
#
loop_
_entity_poly.entity_id
_entity_poly.type
_entity_poly.pdbx_seq_one_letter_code
_entity_poly.pdbx_strand_id
1 'polypeptide(L)'
;MPSALIRVCVLASVFAATAVAQDGADAPRCELFEFRALMPLERAMADLEHWSREELRVLAWLEVGDHRSRVLADPREFHRFYESLARYAEGGNWSPTAWRWYPHVVRLDDAGRARFIGNARFRKPEVAIWLFAEGEARDETHVRIELVPVDRASGGFVTDDLVADSFAVVPVESGETGVVYRVRAEREEAYGDWTEARIGQRVAVIVDGVIVSAPIVMSRLPGRGMISGSADAEHVERWIECVRTANRSDPGVVTERGESDERDDAEMRAVLELDRRVSAAKTEYEGDSGLVRSVEQVVEA
;
A
#
# COMPACT_ATOMS: atom_id res chain seq x y z
N MET A 1 -6.97 19.09 10.29
CA MET A 1 -7.39 17.67 10.18
C MET A 1 -7.02 17.17 8.79
N PRO A 2 -6.39 16.01 8.63
CA PRO A 2 -6.09 15.48 7.31
C PRO A 2 -7.41 15.20 6.58
N SER A 3 -7.54 15.74 5.37
CA SER A 3 -8.68 15.54 4.49
C SER A 3 -8.82 14.05 4.19
N ALA A 4 -10.00 13.48 4.45
CA ALA A 4 -10.24 12.09 4.15
C ALA A 4 -10.16 11.85 2.63
N LEU A 5 -9.16 11.10 2.21
CA LEU A 5 -8.83 10.90 0.81
C LEU A 5 -9.12 9.45 0.43
N ILE A 6 -10.15 9.25 -0.40
CA ILE A 6 -10.29 8.00 -1.13
C ILE A 6 -9.26 8.01 -2.24
N ARG A 7 -8.47 6.94 -2.35
CA ARG A 7 -7.70 6.66 -3.55
C ARG A 7 -7.96 5.26 -4.05
N VAL A 8 -8.21 5.16 -5.34
CA VAL A 8 -8.32 3.92 -6.11
C VAL A 8 -7.02 3.78 -6.92
N CYS A 9 -6.12 2.87 -6.55
CA CYS A 9 -4.78 2.76 -7.15
C CYS A 9 -4.41 1.31 -7.47
N VAL A 10 -3.41 1.08 -8.33
CA VAL A 10 -2.96 -0.27 -8.70
C VAL A 10 -2.02 -0.84 -7.66
N LEU A 11 -2.20 -2.11 -7.37
CA LEU A 11 -1.25 -2.91 -6.58
C LEU A 11 -0.32 -3.65 -7.52
N ALA A 12 0.99 -3.54 -7.31
CA ALA A 12 1.91 -4.38 -8.07
C ALA A 12 1.77 -5.84 -7.62
N SER A 13 1.63 -6.71 -8.60
CA SER A 13 1.94 -8.14 -8.44
C SER A 13 3.18 -8.40 -9.26
N VAL A 14 4.33 -8.51 -8.61
CA VAL A 14 5.54 -9.05 -9.27
C VAL A 14 5.35 -10.56 -9.33
N PHE A 15 5.29 -11.11 -10.54
CA PHE A 15 5.26 -12.55 -10.74
C PHE A 15 6.69 -13.08 -10.82
N ALA A 16 7.22 -13.63 -9.73
CA ALA A 16 8.33 -14.58 -9.81
C ALA A 16 7.76 -15.99 -10.02
N ALA A 17 8.08 -16.61 -11.16
CA ALA A 17 7.77 -18.02 -11.37
C ALA A 17 8.77 -18.87 -10.58
N THR A 18 8.40 -19.30 -9.38
CA THR A 18 9.18 -20.33 -8.67
C THR A 18 8.80 -21.70 -9.26
N ALA A 19 9.62 -22.21 -10.18
CA ALA A 19 9.54 -23.60 -10.59
C ALA A 19 10.06 -24.47 -9.43
N VAL A 20 9.16 -25.03 -8.63
CA VAL A 20 9.50 -26.10 -7.69
C VAL A 20 9.65 -27.37 -8.52
N ALA A 21 10.88 -27.72 -8.87
CA ALA A 21 11.19 -29.07 -9.34
C ALA A 21 10.96 -30.03 -8.17
N GLN A 22 9.88 -30.80 -8.21
CA GLN A 22 9.77 -31.99 -7.39
C GLN A 22 10.54 -33.10 -8.09
N ASP A 23 11.56 -33.62 -7.42
CA ASP A 23 12.29 -34.81 -7.84
C ASP A 23 11.31 -35.98 -7.95
N GLY A 24 11.23 -36.57 -9.15
CA GLY A 24 10.68 -37.90 -9.34
C GLY A 24 9.56 -38.00 -10.38
N ALA A 25 9.95 -38.52 -11.55
CA ALA A 25 9.14 -39.21 -12.55
C ALA A 25 8.13 -38.39 -13.39
N ASP A 26 8.42 -38.33 -14.69
CA ASP A 26 7.50 -38.09 -15.81
C ASP A 26 6.49 -36.95 -15.67
N ALA A 27 6.99 -35.71 -15.60
CA ALA A 27 6.15 -34.54 -15.86
C ALA A 27 5.92 -34.37 -17.38
N PRO A 28 4.67 -34.17 -17.84
CA PRO A 28 4.39 -33.87 -19.25
C PRO A 28 5.09 -32.58 -19.64
N ARG A 29 5.62 -32.52 -20.87
CA ARG A 29 6.17 -31.32 -21.49
C ARG A 29 5.16 -30.18 -21.36
N CYS A 30 5.37 -29.31 -20.38
CA CYS A 30 4.69 -28.03 -20.33
C CYS A 30 5.24 -27.22 -21.50
N GLU A 31 4.43 -27.07 -22.54
CA GLU A 31 4.65 -26.04 -23.55
C GLU A 31 4.73 -24.71 -22.81
N LEU A 32 5.92 -24.11 -22.89
CA LEU A 32 6.23 -22.80 -22.34
C LEU A 32 5.30 -21.81 -23.04
N PHE A 33 4.21 -21.42 -22.40
CA PHE A 33 3.42 -20.29 -22.85
C PHE A 33 4.32 -19.05 -22.76
N GLU A 34 4.76 -18.53 -23.91
CA GLU A 34 5.42 -17.23 -24.01
C GLU A 34 4.47 -16.14 -23.50
N PHE A 35 4.57 -15.84 -22.20
CA PHE A 35 3.87 -14.72 -21.61
C PHE A 35 4.60 -13.43 -22.03
N ARG A 36 4.13 -12.86 -23.13
CA ARG A 36 4.57 -11.56 -23.66
C ARG A 36 3.99 -10.43 -22.79
N ALA A 37 4.48 -10.31 -21.56
CA ALA A 37 4.34 -9.11 -20.75
C ALA A 37 5.74 -8.56 -20.46
N LEU A 38 6.38 -8.05 -21.51
CA LEU A 38 7.66 -7.36 -21.42
C LEU A 38 7.44 -5.97 -20.81
N MET A 39 7.47 -5.87 -19.49
CA MET A 39 8.16 -4.72 -18.92
C MET A 39 9.63 -4.85 -19.32
N PRO A 40 10.31 -3.79 -19.77
CA PRO A 40 11.76 -3.85 -20.00
C PRO A 40 12.42 -4.36 -18.72
N LEU A 41 13.21 -5.44 -18.80
CA LEU A 41 13.88 -6.06 -17.65
C LEU A 41 14.65 -5.03 -16.82
N GLU A 42 15.24 -4.03 -17.47
CA GLU A 42 15.91 -2.89 -16.85
C GLU A 42 14.98 -2.06 -15.96
N ARG A 43 13.73 -1.83 -16.40
CA ARG A 43 12.73 -1.13 -15.59
C ARG A 43 12.30 -1.98 -14.40
N ALA A 44 12.09 -3.28 -14.59
CA ALA A 44 11.77 -4.19 -13.50
C ALA A 44 12.91 -4.30 -12.46
N MET A 45 14.18 -4.29 -12.90
CA MET A 45 15.35 -4.29 -12.02
C MET A 45 15.51 -2.95 -11.29
N ALA A 46 15.37 -1.82 -11.99
CA ALA A 46 15.39 -0.49 -11.35
C ALA A 46 14.26 -0.33 -10.33
N ASP A 47 13.07 -0.83 -10.65
CA ASP A 47 11.95 -0.90 -9.72
C ASP A 47 12.31 -1.79 -8.52
N LEU A 48 12.84 -3.00 -8.71
CA LEU A 48 13.26 -3.89 -7.60
C LEU A 48 14.32 -3.25 -6.67
N GLU A 49 15.35 -2.61 -7.22
CA GLU A 49 16.35 -1.91 -6.40
C GLU A 49 15.74 -0.75 -5.61
N HIS A 50 14.82 -0.04 -6.23
CA HIS A 50 14.11 1.06 -5.62
C HIS A 50 13.19 0.58 -4.48
N TRP A 51 12.53 -0.55 -4.69
CA TRP A 51 11.65 -1.19 -3.71
C TRP A 51 12.41 -1.59 -2.45
N SER A 52 13.59 -2.21 -2.58
CA SER A 52 14.41 -2.56 -1.43
C SER A 52 14.84 -1.34 -0.62
N ARG A 53 15.06 -0.18 -1.26
CA ARG A 53 15.39 1.07 -0.53
C ARG A 53 14.21 1.63 0.24
N GLU A 54 13.04 1.72 -0.39
CA GLU A 54 11.84 2.21 0.29
C GLU A 54 11.41 1.27 1.43
N GLU A 55 11.53 -0.04 1.24
CA GLU A 55 11.29 -1.02 2.29
C GLU A 55 12.24 -0.80 3.48
N LEU A 56 13.55 -0.66 3.23
CA LEU A 56 14.54 -0.39 4.28
C LEU A 56 14.26 0.93 5.02
N ARG A 57 13.81 1.98 4.31
CA ARG A 57 13.42 3.25 4.95
C ARG A 57 12.21 3.11 5.85
N VAL A 58 11.21 2.35 5.40
CA VAL A 58 10.02 2.06 6.19
C VAL A 58 10.42 1.26 7.44
N LEU A 59 11.21 0.21 7.29
CA LEU A 59 11.71 -0.58 8.42
C LEU A 59 12.51 0.28 9.39
N ALA A 60 13.46 1.07 8.89
CA ALA A 60 14.25 1.98 9.71
C ALA A 60 13.39 3.00 10.46
N TRP A 61 12.40 3.59 9.79
CA TRP A 61 11.48 4.52 10.44
C TRP A 61 10.67 3.85 11.55
N LEU A 62 10.20 2.62 11.33
CA LEU A 62 9.44 1.86 12.33
C LEU A 62 10.28 1.48 13.55
N GLU A 63 11.60 1.24 13.39
CA GLU A 63 12.52 0.93 14.50
C GLU A 63 12.92 2.16 15.33
N VAL A 64 12.65 3.36 14.83
CA VAL A 64 13.01 4.59 15.52
C VAL A 64 11.87 5.05 16.42
N GLY A 65 12.20 5.40 17.67
CA GLY A 65 11.24 5.97 18.61
C GLY A 65 10.12 5.00 19.00
N ASP A 66 8.88 5.50 18.97
CA ASP A 66 7.66 4.73 19.25
C ASP A 66 6.79 4.52 17.99
N HIS A 67 7.35 4.74 16.80
CA HIS A 67 6.60 4.68 15.53
C HIS A 67 5.90 3.35 15.31
N ARG A 68 6.60 2.22 15.52
CA ARG A 68 5.99 0.88 15.41
C ARG A 68 4.79 0.73 16.33
N SER A 69 4.91 1.07 17.61
CA SER A 69 3.81 0.98 18.59
C SER A 69 2.64 1.88 18.22
N ARG A 70 2.91 3.08 17.70
CA ARG A 70 1.88 4.02 17.23
C ARG A 70 1.15 3.51 16.00
N VAL A 71 1.86 2.95 15.02
CA VAL A 71 1.25 2.32 13.84
C VAL A 71 0.42 1.09 14.23
N LEU A 72 0.89 0.29 15.19
CA LEU A 72 0.13 -0.84 15.73
C LEU A 72 -1.15 -0.39 16.45
N ALA A 73 -1.10 0.72 17.19
CA ALA A 73 -2.26 1.28 17.88
C ALA A 73 -3.24 1.97 16.91
N ASP A 74 -2.72 2.70 15.92
CA ASP A 74 -3.48 3.35 14.87
C ASP A 74 -2.72 3.29 13.53
N PRO A 75 -3.13 2.41 12.60
CA PRO A 75 -2.47 2.27 11.29
C PRO A 75 -2.36 3.59 10.53
N ARG A 76 -3.25 4.55 10.76
CA ARG A 76 -3.22 5.87 10.11
C ARG A 76 -1.99 6.70 10.47
N GLU A 77 -1.36 6.42 11.62
CA GLU A 77 -0.10 7.04 12.02
C GLU A 77 1.04 6.76 11.03
N PHE A 78 0.92 5.72 10.20
CA PHE A 78 1.86 5.46 9.12
C PHE A 78 1.94 6.61 8.11
N HIS A 79 0.92 7.47 8.00
CA HIS A 79 0.99 8.66 7.16
C HIS A 79 2.17 9.58 7.53
N ARG A 80 2.52 9.64 8.82
CA ARG A 80 3.61 10.48 9.34
C ARG A 80 4.97 10.12 8.74
N PHE A 81 5.20 8.86 8.37
CA PHE A 81 6.39 8.47 7.61
C PHE A 81 6.62 9.38 6.40
N TYR A 82 5.55 9.66 5.64
CA TYR A 82 5.63 10.52 4.46
C TYR A 82 5.68 12.00 4.77
N GLU A 83 5.06 12.45 5.86
CA GLU A 83 5.19 13.84 6.31
C GLU A 83 6.63 14.12 6.71
N SER A 84 7.23 13.21 7.48
CA SER A 84 8.64 13.26 7.83
C SER A 84 9.47 13.26 6.56
N LEU A 85 9.29 12.32 5.62
CA LEU A 85 10.03 12.33 4.34
C LEU A 85 9.90 13.66 3.55
N ALA A 86 8.69 14.23 3.47
CA ALA A 86 8.45 15.46 2.73
C ALA A 86 9.23 16.65 3.30
N ARG A 87 9.36 16.76 4.63
CA ARG A 87 10.15 17.83 5.28
C ARG A 87 11.63 17.77 4.87
N TYR A 88 12.19 16.58 4.68
CA TYR A 88 13.58 16.45 4.23
C TYR A 88 13.73 16.65 2.72
N ALA A 89 12.71 16.34 1.94
CA ALA A 89 12.70 16.64 0.51
C ALA A 89 12.80 18.14 0.23
N GLU A 90 12.27 19.01 1.11
CA GLU A 90 12.42 20.47 0.97
C GLU A 90 13.90 20.93 0.99
N GLY A 91 14.83 20.10 1.48
CA GLY A 91 16.27 20.34 1.46
C GLY A 91 17.08 19.54 0.42
N GLY A 92 16.44 18.72 -0.43
CA GLY A 92 17.16 17.80 -1.32
C GLY A 92 16.39 17.41 -2.59
N ASN A 93 17.07 16.78 -3.55
CA ASN A 93 16.52 16.38 -4.85
C ASN A 93 15.66 15.10 -4.75
N TRP A 94 14.82 14.98 -3.72
CA TRP A 94 13.94 13.83 -3.54
C TRP A 94 12.68 14.01 -4.38
N SER A 95 12.53 13.17 -5.40
CA SER A 95 11.24 13.01 -6.06
C SER A 95 10.42 12.00 -5.26
N PRO A 96 9.17 12.33 -4.84
CA PRO A 96 8.27 11.31 -4.36
C PRO A 96 8.22 10.19 -5.39
N THR A 97 8.48 9.00 -4.89
CA THR A 97 8.60 7.80 -5.69
C THR A 97 7.25 7.48 -6.32
N ALA A 98 7.26 6.76 -7.45
CA ALA A 98 6.04 6.25 -8.05
C ALA A 98 5.26 5.36 -7.06
N TRP A 99 5.95 4.75 -6.10
CA TRP A 99 5.42 3.77 -5.16
C TRP A 99 5.13 4.41 -3.80
N ARG A 100 4.03 4.02 -3.18
CA ARG A 100 3.73 4.42 -1.80
C ARG A 100 3.21 3.23 -1.01
N TRP A 101 3.83 2.93 0.11
CA TRP A 101 3.35 2.01 1.13
C TRP A 101 2.10 2.56 1.82
N TYR A 102 1.11 1.69 1.98
CA TYR A 102 -0.07 1.95 2.80
C TYR A 102 -0.31 0.76 3.74
N PRO A 103 -0.70 1.01 4.99
CA PRO A 103 -1.14 -0.04 5.90
C PRO A 103 -2.44 -0.68 5.43
N HIS A 104 -2.52 -1.99 5.59
CA HIS A 104 -3.68 -2.83 5.36
C HIS A 104 -3.92 -3.65 6.63
N VAL A 105 -5.08 -3.47 7.25
CA VAL A 105 -5.42 -4.11 8.52
C VAL A 105 -6.05 -5.47 8.25
N VAL A 106 -5.38 -6.53 8.70
CA VAL A 106 -5.84 -7.90 8.56
C VAL A 106 -6.25 -8.44 9.91
N ARG A 107 -7.54 -8.77 10.05
CA ARG A 107 -8.05 -9.48 11.22
C ARG A 107 -7.78 -10.97 11.03
N LEU A 108 -7.14 -11.61 12.00
CA LEU A 108 -6.94 -13.06 12.02
C LEU A 108 -8.08 -13.71 12.83
N ASP A 109 -8.52 -14.89 12.40
CA ASP A 109 -9.46 -15.73 13.16
C ASP A 109 -8.75 -16.42 14.35
N ASP A 110 -9.49 -17.16 15.17
CA ASP A 110 -8.94 -17.89 16.34
C ASP A 110 -7.86 -18.91 15.97
N ALA A 111 -7.82 -19.35 14.70
CA ALA A 111 -6.78 -20.23 14.18
C ALA A 111 -5.59 -19.47 13.59
N GLY A 112 -5.52 -18.14 13.79
CA GLY A 112 -4.49 -17.27 13.23
C GLY A 112 -4.58 -17.11 11.71
N ARG A 113 -5.67 -17.55 11.07
CA ARG A 113 -5.86 -17.41 9.63
C ARG A 113 -6.42 -16.03 9.34
N ALA A 114 -5.84 -15.36 8.37
CA ALA A 114 -6.35 -14.08 7.90
C ALA A 114 -7.80 -14.22 7.44
N ARG A 115 -8.72 -13.61 8.19
CA ARG A 115 -10.08 -13.35 7.77
C ARG A 115 -10.02 -12.03 7.01
N PHE A 116 -9.75 -12.16 5.71
CA PHE A 116 -9.71 -11.00 4.83
C PHE A 116 -11.09 -10.32 4.85
N ILE A 117 -11.08 -9.03 5.18
CA ILE A 117 -12.22 -8.15 5.01
C ILE A 117 -12.29 -7.89 3.49
N GLY A 118 -13.04 -8.74 2.78
CA GLY A 118 -13.20 -8.72 1.32
C GLY A 118 -12.22 -9.60 0.54
N ASN A 119 -12.44 -9.72 -0.78
CA ASN A 119 -11.71 -10.60 -1.72
C ASN A 119 -10.21 -10.24 -1.93
N ALA A 120 -9.60 -9.53 -0.98
CA ALA A 120 -8.22 -9.05 -0.98
C ALA A 120 -7.22 -10.16 -0.61
N ARG A 121 -7.27 -11.36 -1.22
CA ARG A 121 -6.13 -12.28 -1.17
C ARG A 121 -4.98 -11.72 -2.00
N PHE A 122 -4.17 -10.84 -1.44
CA PHE A 122 -2.84 -10.59 -2.00
C PHE A 122 -2.16 -11.95 -2.11
N ARG A 123 -2.01 -12.48 -3.34
CA ARG A 123 -1.14 -13.64 -3.55
C ARG A 123 0.19 -13.15 -3.03
N LYS A 124 0.71 -13.81 -1.97
CA LYS A 124 1.99 -13.54 -1.30
C LYS A 124 2.73 -12.43 -2.05
N PRO A 125 2.47 -11.15 -1.76
CA PRO A 125 3.34 -10.14 -2.32
C PRO A 125 4.71 -10.55 -1.75
N GLU A 126 5.71 -10.72 -2.59
CA GLU A 126 7.04 -11.11 -2.10
C GLU A 126 7.57 -10.11 -1.05
N VAL A 127 6.90 -8.97 -0.89
CA VAL A 127 7.23 -7.94 0.08
C VAL A 127 5.94 -7.35 0.71
N ALA A 128 5.57 -7.86 1.89
CA ALA A 128 4.73 -7.14 2.84
C ALA A 128 5.51 -7.06 4.14
N ILE A 129 5.64 -5.87 4.71
CA ILE A 129 6.19 -5.73 6.07
C ILE A 129 5.06 -6.09 7.03
N TRP A 130 5.35 -7.03 7.92
CA TRP A 130 4.41 -7.53 8.90
C TRP A 130 4.68 -6.88 10.25
N LEU A 131 3.67 -6.21 10.79
CA LEU A 131 3.73 -5.70 12.16
C LEU A 131 2.81 -6.55 13.04
N PHE A 132 3.38 -7.02 14.15
CA PHE A 132 2.68 -7.74 15.20
C PHE A 132 2.79 -6.94 16.49
N ALA A 133 1.70 -6.86 17.26
CA ALA A 133 1.79 -6.43 18.64
C ALA A 133 2.54 -7.51 19.42
N GLU A 134 3.79 -7.23 19.81
CA GLU A 134 4.54 -8.12 20.68
C GLU A 134 3.99 -8.07 22.09
N GLY A 135 3.72 -9.24 22.67
CA GLY A 135 3.46 -9.38 24.10
C GLY A 135 2.14 -8.80 24.56
N GLU A 136 1.07 -9.58 24.44
CA GLU A 136 0.07 -9.83 25.49
C GLU A 136 -0.88 -10.93 24.98
N ALA A 137 -1.59 -11.59 25.88
CA ALA A 137 -2.20 -12.90 25.70
C ALA A 137 -2.96 -13.11 24.37
N ARG A 138 -3.02 -14.36 23.91
CA ARG A 138 -3.76 -14.86 22.73
C ARG A 138 -5.28 -14.59 22.74
N ASP A 139 -5.78 -13.83 23.70
CA ASP A 139 -7.19 -13.59 23.88
C ASP A 139 -7.61 -12.28 23.19
N GLU A 140 -8.29 -12.49 22.06
CA GLU A 140 -9.47 -11.75 21.57
C GLU A 140 -9.37 -10.83 20.35
N THR A 141 -8.23 -10.35 19.87
CA THR A 141 -8.17 -9.84 18.46
C THR A 141 -6.76 -9.82 17.92
N HIS A 142 -6.42 -10.86 17.14
CA HIS A 142 -5.17 -10.91 16.40
C HIS A 142 -5.26 -9.96 15.19
N VAL A 143 -4.93 -8.68 15.40
CA VAL A 143 -4.78 -7.71 14.31
C VAL A 143 -3.36 -7.78 13.78
N ARG A 144 -3.23 -7.87 12.47
CA ARG A 144 -1.97 -7.83 11.73
C ARG A 144 -1.99 -6.64 10.80
N ILE A 145 -0.94 -5.83 10.78
CA ILE A 145 -0.81 -4.75 9.80
C ILE A 145 0.15 -5.23 8.71
N GLU A 146 -0.34 -5.22 7.48
CA GLU A 146 0.43 -5.42 6.26
C GLU A 146 0.76 -4.06 5.66
N LEU A 147 2.03 -3.72 5.48
CA LEU A 147 2.38 -2.57 4.64
C LEU A 147 2.43 -3.02 3.19
N VAL A 148 1.61 -2.39 2.35
CA VAL A 148 1.42 -2.78 0.95
C VAL A 148 1.87 -1.65 0.02
N PRO A 149 2.78 -1.90 -0.93
CA PRO A 149 3.19 -0.90 -1.90
C PRO A 149 2.11 -0.70 -2.97
N VAL A 150 1.82 0.56 -3.28
CA VAL A 150 0.81 0.98 -4.25
C VAL A 150 1.44 1.86 -5.31
N ASP A 151 1.20 1.55 -6.59
CA ASP A 151 1.67 2.35 -7.72
C ASP A 151 0.80 3.59 -7.87
N ARG A 152 1.40 4.76 -7.65
CA ARG A 152 0.79 6.07 -7.88
C ARG A 152 1.07 6.62 -9.27
N ALA A 153 2.14 6.19 -9.94
CA ALA A 153 2.47 6.63 -11.29
C ALA A 153 1.50 6.05 -12.33
N SER A 154 0.92 4.89 -12.03
CA SER A 154 -0.21 4.32 -12.77
C SER A 154 -1.49 5.18 -12.73
N GLY A 155 -1.49 6.28 -11.97
CA GLY A 155 -2.67 7.11 -11.75
C GLY A 155 -3.72 6.42 -10.89
N GLY A 156 -4.87 7.06 -10.76
CA GLY A 156 -5.96 6.56 -9.95
C GLY A 156 -7.10 7.55 -9.91
N PHE A 157 -8.14 7.19 -9.17
CA PHE A 157 -9.30 8.05 -8.93
C PHE A 157 -9.30 8.47 -7.48
N VAL A 158 -9.44 9.77 -7.26
CA VAL A 158 -9.49 10.40 -5.95
C VAL A 158 -10.91 10.78 -5.58
N THR A 159 -11.14 11.19 -4.33
CA THR A 159 -12.43 11.72 -3.86
C THR A 159 -13.04 12.76 -4.81
N ASP A 160 -12.21 13.63 -5.40
CA ASP A 160 -12.65 14.69 -6.32
C ASP A 160 -13.15 14.16 -7.68
N ASP A 161 -12.83 12.92 -8.04
CA ASP A 161 -13.38 12.29 -9.24
C ASP A 161 -14.77 11.68 -8.98
N LEU A 162 -15.24 11.67 -7.73
CA LEU A 162 -16.46 10.99 -7.30
C LEU A 162 -17.60 11.98 -7.04
N VAL A 163 -18.84 11.49 -7.16
CA VAL A 163 -20.04 12.25 -6.81
C VAL A 163 -20.32 12.05 -5.32
N ALA A 164 -20.14 13.10 -4.51
CA ALA A 164 -20.23 13.03 -3.05
C ALA A 164 -21.53 12.39 -2.52
N ASP A 165 -22.66 12.72 -3.15
CA ASP A 165 -23.98 12.23 -2.73
C ASP A 165 -24.35 10.86 -3.32
N SER A 166 -23.48 10.26 -4.14
CA SER A 166 -23.73 8.94 -4.76
C SER A 166 -23.42 7.77 -3.84
N PHE A 167 -22.77 8.02 -2.71
CA PHE A 167 -22.37 6.98 -1.78
C PHE A 167 -23.56 6.46 -1.00
N ALA A 168 -23.79 5.16 -1.08
CA ALA A 168 -24.83 4.48 -0.32
C ALA A 168 -24.36 3.10 0.15
N VAL A 169 -24.77 2.73 1.36
CA VAL A 169 -24.62 1.38 1.88
C VAL A 169 -25.71 0.50 1.30
N VAL A 170 -25.32 -0.61 0.71
CA VAL A 170 -26.24 -1.60 0.14
C VAL A 170 -25.94 -2.98 0.72
N PRO A 171 -26.96 -3.81 0.98
CA PRO A 171 -26.72 -5.21 1.30
C PRO A 171 -26.18 -5.92 0.04
N VAL A 172 -25.17 -6.78 0.20
CA VAL A 172 -24.74 -7.73 -0.84
C VAL A 172 -25.30 -9.12 -0.57
N GLU A 173 -25.44 -9.93 -1.62
CA GLU A 173 -26.05 -11.27 -1.53
C GLU A 173 -25.37 -12.21 -0.52
N SER A 174 -24.09 -11.97 -0.20
CA SER A 174 -23.34 -12.68 0.83
C SER A 174 -23.79 -12.38 2.27
N GLY A 175 -24.72 -11.44 2.47
CA GLY A 175 -25.13 -10.92 3.79
C GLY A 175 -24.18 -9.87 4.35
N GLU A 176 -23.14 -9.50 3.61
CA GLU A 176 -22.23 -8.40 3.96
C GLU A 176 -22.84 -7.05 3.54
N THR A 177 -22.22 -5.96 3.99
CA THR A 177 -22.52 -4.63 3.45
C THR A 177 -21.53 -4.28 2.33
N GLY A 178 -22.03 -3.55 1.35
CA GLY A 178 -21.23 -2.95 0.30
C GLY A 178 -21.51 -1.46 0.19
N VAL A 179 -20.60 -0.74 -0.44
CA VAL A 179 -20.74 0.69 -0.71
C VAL A 179 -20.77 0.90 -2.21
N VAL A 180 -21.88 1.42 -2.71
CA VAL A 180 -21.98 1.88 -4.10
C VAL A 180 -21.47 3.31 -4.20
N TYR A 181 -20.85 3.63 -5.34
CA TYR A 181 -20.38 4.97 -5.65
C TYR A 181 -20.54 5.25 -7.14
N ARG A 182 -20.51 6.53 -7.48
CA ARG A 182 -20.51 7.04 -8.86
C ARG A 182 -19.35 8.01 -9.08
N VAL A 183 -18.72 7.88 -10.25
CA VAL A 183 -17.71 8.78 -10.79
C VAL A 183 -18.41 9.96 -11.46
N ARG A 184 -17.82 11.15 -11.41
CA ARG A 184 -18.38 12.34 -12.07
C ARG A 184 -18.49 12.11 -13.59
N ALA A 185 -19.53 12.66 -14.19
CA ALA A 185 -19.90 12.40 -15.60
C ALA A 185 -18.71 12.64 -16.57
N GLU A 186 -17.99 13.73 -16.36
CA GLU A 186 -16.82 14.13 -17.15
C GLU A 186 -15.58 13.24 -16.95
N ARG A 187 -15.62 12.29 -16.00
CA ARG A 187 -14.56 11.32 -15.70
C ARG A 187 -14.99 9.86 -15.95
N GLU A 188 -16.26 9.60 -16.28
CA GLU A 188 -16.79 8.23 -16.46
C GLU A 188 -16.06 7.47 -17.58
N GLU A 189 -15.74 8.13 -18.71
CA GLU A 189 -15.01 7.52 -19.82
C GLU A 189 -13.57 7.15 -19.42
N ALA A 190 -12.84 8.10 -18.85
CA ALA A 190 -11.49 7.86 -18.35
C ALA A 190 -11.44 6.74 -17.29
N TYR A 191 -12.47 6.64 -16.44
CA TYR A 191 -12.60 5.55 -15.47
C TYR A 191 -12.84 4.20 -16.14
N GLY A 192 -13.71 4.16 -17.14
CA GLY A 192 -13.92 2.98 -17.96
C GLY A 192 -12.62 2.48 -18.57
N ASP A 193 -11.90 3.35 -19.28
CA ASP A 193 -10.67 2.96 -19.97
C ASP A 193 -9.56 2.56 -18.97
N TRP A 194 -9.47 3.26 -17.83
CA TRP A 194 -8.54 2.93 -16.76
C TRP A 194 -8.81 1.55 -16.15
N THR A 195 -10.08 1.21 -15.90
CA THR A 195 -10.47 -0.11 -15.36
C THR A 195 -10.31 -1.22 -16.40
N GLU A 196 -10.63 -0.96 -17.66
CA GLU A 196 -10.44 -1.90 -18.77
C GLU A 196 -8.98 -2.33 -18.91
N ALA A 197 -8.05 -1.37 -18.86
CA ALA A 197 -6.60 -1.63 -18.89
C ALA A 197 -6.08 -2.43 -17.68
N ARG A 198 -6.90 -2.62 -16.64
CA ARG A 198 -6.54 -3.26 -15.37
C ARG A 198 -7.34 -4.52 -15.07
N ILE A 199 -8.10 -5.03 -16.03
CA ILE A 199 -8.80 -6.31 -15.87
C ILE A 199 -7.81 -7.40 -15.42
N GLY A 200 -8.17 -8.15 -14.37
CA GLY A 200 -7.34 -9.16 -13.73
C GLY A 200 -6.36 -8.63 -12.68
N GLN A 201 -6.20 -7.31 -12.55
CA GLN A 201 -5.32 -6.69 -11.55
C GLN A 201 -6.10 -6.30 -10.29
N ARG A 202 -5.37 -6.20 -9.16
CA ARG A 202 -5.92 -5.69 -7.91
C ARG A 202 -5.85 -4.16 -7.86
N VAL A 203 -6.93 -3.56 -7.41
CA VAL A 203 -7.05 -2.12 -7.24
C VAL A 203 -7.28 -1.83 -5.76
N ALA A 204 -6.31 -1.18 -5.11
CA ALA A 204 -6.41 -0.74 -3.73
C ALA A 204 -7.43 0.39 -3.60
N VAL A 205 -8.35 0.25 -2.66
CA VAL A 205 -9.20 1.32 -2.14
C VAL A 205 -8.58 1.75 -0.82
N ILE A 206 -8.09 2.97 -0.80
CA ILE A 206 -7.41 3.59 0.35
C ILE A 206 -8.36 4.64 0.93
N VAL A 207 -8.61 4.60 2.23
CA VAL A 207 -9.41 5.56 2.99
C VAL A 207 -8.59 6.01 4.19
N ASP A 208 -8.47 7.33 4.41
CA ASP A 208 -7.66 7.91 5.49
C ASP A 208 -6.22 7.35 5.54
N GLY A 209 -5.64 7.04 4.38
CA GLY A 209 -4.30 6.48 4.29
C GLY A 209 -4.18 5.00 4.65
N VAL A 210 -5.30 4.27 4.80
CA VAL A 210 -5.34 2.83 5.07
C VAL A 210 -6.04 2.11 3.92
N ILE A 211 -5.50 0.98 3.46
CA ILE A 211 -6.17 0.12 2.49
C ILE A 211 -7.34 -0.58 3.19
N VAL A 212 -8.56 -0.30 2.71
CA VAL A 212 -9.79 -0.92 3.23
C VAL A 212 -10.27 -2.09 2.37
N SER A 213 -9.90 -2.12 1.09
CA SER A 213 -10.16 -3.24 0.19
C SER A 213 -9.20 -3.24 -1.01
N ALA A 214 -9.06 -4.38 -1.65
CA ALA A 214 -8.24 -4.54 -2.85
C ALA A 214 -8.89 -5.49 -3.88
N PRO A 215 -10.08 -5.15 -4.42
CA PRO A 215 -10.79 -6.00 -5.38
C PRO A 215 -9.98 -6.23 -6.66
N ILE A 216 -10.24 -7.37 -7.30
CA ILE A 216 -9.75 -7.65 -8.66
C ILE A 216 -10.73 -6.99 -9.64
N VAL A 217 -10.23 -6.24 -10.62
CA VAL A 217 -11.05 -5.67 -11.68
C VAL A 217 -11.48 -6.78 -12.63
N MET A 218 -12.78 -7.07 -12.70
CA MET A 218 -13.29 -8.17 -13.53
C MET A 218 -13.76 -7.71 -14.91
N SER A 219 -14.08 -6.42 -15.06
CA SER A 219 -14.57 -5.84 -16.30
C SER A 219 -14.37 -4.32 -16.30
N ARG A 220 -14.54 -3.72 -17.48
CA ARG A 220 -14.65 -2.27 -17.65
C ARG A 220 -15.85 -1.73 -16.86
N LEU A 221 -15.62 -0.71 -16.02
CA LEU A 221 -16.67 -0.10 -15.19
C LEU A 221 -17.16 1.23 -15.81
N PRO A 222 -18.47 1.39 -16.07
CA PRO A 222 -19.00 2.56 -16.78
C PRO A 222 -19.24 3.76 -15.83
N GLY A 223 -18.27 4.08 -14.97
CA GLY A 223 -18.38 5.21 -14.04
C GLY A 223 -19.20 4.94 -12.76
N ARG A 224 -19.54 3.69 -12.48
CA ARG A 224 -20.15 3.27 -11.20
C ARG A 224 -19.51 1.98 -10.72
N GLY A 225 -19.46 1.80 -9.42
CA GLY A 225 -18.94 0.57 -8.83
C GLY A 225 -19.54 0.29 -7.46
N MET A 226 -19.22 -0.90 -6.96
CA MET A 226 -19.56 -1.34 -5.62
C MET A 226 -18.29 -1.89 -4.97
N ILE A 227 -18.00 -1.41 -3.76
CA ILE A 227 -16.95 -1.95 -2.91
C ILE A 227 -17.65 -2.89 -1.93
N SER A 228 -17.41 -4.19 -2.08
CA SER A 228 -18.00 -5.22 -1.22
C SER A 228 -16.97 -5.84 -0.28
N GLY A 229 -17.45 -6.43 0.80
CA GLY A 229 -16.61 -7.07 1.82
C GLY A 229 -15.89 -6.08 2.72
N SER A 230 -16.29 -4.80 2.70
CA SER A 230 -15.70 -3.75 3.56
C SER A 230 -16.45 -3.64 4.87
N ALA A 231 -15.76 -4.00 5.95
CA ALA A 231 -15.94 -3.57 7.34
C ALA A 231 -17.36 -3.67 7.96
N ASP A 232 -17.43 -3.37 9.24
CA ASP A 232 -18.69 -3.16 9.93
C ASP A 232 -19.44 -1.93 9.37
N ALA A 233 -20.76 -1.88 9.57
CA ALA A 233 -21.59 -0.79 9.06
C ALA A 233 -21.14 0.59 9.57
N GLU A 234 -20.61 0.66 10.79
CA GLU A 234 -20.11 1.88 11.42
C GLU A 234 -18.88 2.45 10.65
N HIS A 235 -17.94 1.60 10.27
CA HIS A 235 -16.77 1.98 9.50
C HIS A 235 -17.16 2.49 8.11
N VAL A 236 -18.14 1.85 7.48
CA VAL A 236 -18.69 2.27 6.19
C VAL A 236 -19.37 3.63 6.30
N GLU A 237 -20.20 3.87 7.32
CA GLU A 237 -20.85 5.15 7.53
C GLU A 237 -19.84 6.28 7.76
N ARG A 238 -18.83 6.02 8.59
CA ARG A 238 -17.72 6.96 8.80
C ARG A 238 -17.00 7.27 7.50
N TRP A 239 -16.75 6.27 6.66
CA TRP A 239 -16.14 6.47 5.36
C TRP A 239 -17.00 7.37 4.45
N ILE A 240 -18.31 7.14 4.39
CA ILE A 240 -19.24 7.97 3.62
C ILE A 240 -19.22 9.42 4.13
N GLU A 241 -19.19 9.63 5.44
CA GLU A 241 -19.13 10.97 6.03
C GLU A 241 -17.82 11.69 5.71
N CYS A 242 -16.70 10.98 5.79
CA CYS A 242 -15.38 11.45 5.38
C CYS A 242 -15.39 11.99 3.93
N VAL A 243 -16.01 11.25 3.00
CA VAL A 243 -16.13 11.65 1.59
C VAL A 243 -16.99 12.88 1.38
N ARG A 244 -18.13 12.94 2.09
CA ARG A 244 -19.05 14.07 2.03
C ARG A 244 -18.38 15.33 2.57
N THR A 245 -17.64 15.21 3.67
CA THR A 245 -16.91 16.33 4.28
C THR A 245 -15.77 16.81 3.40
N ALA A 246 -15.00 15.89 2.80
CA ALA A 246 -13.91 16.23 1.90
C ALA A 246 -14.41 17.00 0.65
N ASN A 247 -15.52 16.55 0.05
CA ASN A 247 -16.11 17.22 -1.12
C ASN A 247 -16.78 18.58 -0.81
N ARG A 248 -17.16 18.84 0.45
CA ARG A 248 -17.76 20.13 0.87
C ARG A 248 -16.72 21.19 1.21
N SER A 249 -15.51 20.78 1.52
CA SER A 249 -14.43 21.70 1.88
C SER A 249 -13.95 22.36 0.60
N ASP A 250 -14.28 23.66 0.43
CA ASP A 250 -13.72 24.51 -0.60
C ASP A 250 -12.19 24.32 -0.62
N PRO A 251 -11.53 24.04 -1.76
CA PRO A 251 -10.09 23.70 -1.84
C PRO A 251 -9.12 24.78 -1.29
N GLY A 252 -9.63 25.87 -0.71
CA GLY A 252 -8.87 26.96 -0.08
C GLY A 252 -8.57 26.80 1.41
N VAL A 253 -8.95 25.71 2.09
CA VAL A 253 -8.61 25.55 3.52
C VAL A 253 -7.15 25.10 3.66
N VAL A 254 -6.29 26.11 3.85
CA VAL A 254 -4.90 26.01 4.29
C VAL A 254 -4.83 25.11 5.52
N THR A 255 -4.08 24.02 5.41
CA THR A 255 -3.68 23.20 6.57
C THR A 255 -2.87 24.06 7.52
N GLU A 256 -3.35 24.20 8.77
CA GLU A 256 -2.54 24.72 9.87
C GLU A 256 -1.22 23.93 9.91
N ARG A 257 -0.11 24.65 9.77
CA ARG A 257 1.24 24.11 9.91
C ARG A 257 1.37 23.67 11.37
N GLY A 258 1.15 22.38 11.64
CA GLY A 258 1.44 21.81 12.95
C GLY A 258 2.90 22.11 13.29
N GLU A 259 3.15 22.67 14.48
CA GLU A 259 4.51 22.83 15.01
C GLU A 259 5.20 21.45 14.94
N SER A 260 6.35 21.37 14.27
CA SER A 260 7.08 20.11 14.20
C SER A 260 7.66 19.81 15.58
N ASP A 261 7.45 18.59 16.04
CA ASP A 261 8.12 18.10 17.24
C ASP A 261 9.60 17.91 16.88
N GLU A 262 10.51 18.58 17.59
CA GLU A 262 11.97 18.46 17.38
C GLU A 262 12.44 16.99 17.44
N ARG A 263 11.67 16.15 18.13
CA ARG A 263 11.87 14.70 18.18
C ARG A 263 11.74 14.04 16.80
N ASP A 264 10.69 14.37 16.04
CA ASP A 264 10.45 13.79 14.72
C ASP A 264 11.61 14.11 13.75
N ASP A 265 12.21 15.29 13.89
CA ASP A 265 13.31 15.78 13.04
C ASP A 265 14.69 15.20 13.44
N ALA A 266 14.86 14.70 14.66
CA ALA A 266 16.05 13.93 15.06
C ALA A 266 15.95 12.49 14.56
N GLU A 267 14.77 11.90 14.72
CA GLU A 267 14.48 10.52 14.36
C GLU A 267 14.62 10.28 12.84
N MET A 268 14.09 11.18 12.00
CA MET A 268 14.22 11.03 10.54
C MET A 268 15.63 11.36 10.02
N ARG A 269 16.43 12.18 10.73
CA ARG A 269 17.87 12.33 10.42
C ARG A 269 18.61 11.01 10.55
N ALA A 270 18.27 10.18 11.54
CA ALA A 270 18.86 8.87 11.70
C ALA A 270 18.50 7.92 10.55
N VAL A 271 17.25 7.94 10.09
CA VAL A 271 16.79 7.14 8.93
C VAL A 271 17.55 7.52 7.66
N LEU A 272 17.75 8.81 7.40
CA LEU A 272 18.50 9.28 6.23
C LEU A 272 20.00 9.01 6.32
N GLU A 273 20.57 9.05 7.52
CA GLU A 273 21.96 8.62 7.73
C GLU A 273 22.11 7.13 7.40
N LEU A 274 21.17 6.30 7.83
CA LEU A 274 21.15 4.88 7.48
C LEU A 274 21.03 4.68 5.96
N ASP A 275 20.13 5.40 5.28
CA ASP A 275 19.99 5.36 3.82
C ASP A 275 21.29 5.74 3.10
N ARG A 276 22.00 6.75 3.61
CA ARG A 276 23.31 7.16 3.09
C ARG A 276 24.36 6.07 3.31
N ARG A 277 24.40 5.44 4.51
CA ARG A 277 25.32 4.35 4.83
C ARG A 277 25.07 3.12 3.95
N VAL A 278 23.81 2.72 3.78
CA VAL A 278 23.41 1.61 2.89
C VAL A 278 23.81 1.90 1.44
N SER A 279 23.59 3.13 0.98
CA SER A 279 23.99 3.55 -0.37
C SER A 279 25.51 3.54 -0.55
N ALA A 280 26.28 4.02 0.43
CA ALA A 280 27.74 4.02 0.40
C ALA A 280 28.32 2.59 0.41
N ALA A 281 27.80 1.72 1.28
CA ALA A 281 28.20 0.31 1.35
C ALA A 281 27.93 -0.43 0.03
N LYS A 282 26.83 -0.10 -0.67
CA LYS A 282 26.54 -0.65 -2.00
C LYS A 282 27.58 -0.21 -3.04
N THR A 283 27.95 1.07 -3.07
CA THR A 283 28.97 1.57 -4.02
C THR A 283 30.34 0.94 -3.78
N GLU A 284 30.72 0.71 -2.53
CA GLU A 284 31.94 -0.02 -2.18
C GLU A 284 31.87 -1.49 -2.64
N TYR A 285 30.71 -2.13 -2.46
CA TYR A 285 30.47 -3.53 -2.86
C TYR A 285 30.50 -3.74 -4.39
N GLU A 286 29.89 -2.85 -5.18
CA GLU A 286 29.93 -2.93 -6.65
C GLU A 286 31.34 -2.73 -7.23
N GLY A 287 32.25 -2.15 -6.45
CA GLY A 287 33.67 -2.03 -6.80
C GLY A 287 34.51 -3.27 -6.50
N ASP A 288 34.05 -4.18 -5.64
CA ASP A 288 34.81 -5.33 -5.14
C ASP A 288 34.02 -6.63 -5.39
N SER A 289 34.23 -7.24 -6.56
CA SER A 289 33.43 -8.32 -7.14
C SER A 289 33.54 -9.69 -6.44
N GLY A 290 33.65 -9.74 -5.10
CA GLY A 290 34.20 -10.89 -4.38
C GLY A 290 33.34 -11.64 -3.36
N LEU A 291 32.46 -11.01 -2.57
CA LEU A 291 31.88 -11.74 -1.41
C LEU A 291 30.54 -11.19 -0.91
N VAL A 292 29.43 -11.89 -1.19
CA VAL A 292 28.09 -11.55 -0.68
C VAL A 292 28.05 -11.64 0.85
N ARG A 293 27.89 -10.50 1.55
CA ARG A 293 27.42 -10.44 2.93
C ARG A 293 25.90 -10.19 2.93
N SER A 294 25.16 -10.79 3.86
CA SER A 294 23.71 -10.56 3.96
C SER A 294 23.41 -9.13 4.43
N VAL A 295 22.29 -8.56 3.99
CA VAL A 295 21.82 -7.20 4.36
C VAL A 295 21.76 -7.02 5.89
N GLU A 296 21.43 -8.08 6.62
CA GLU A 296 21.41 -8.10 8.10
C GLU A 296 22.77 -7.70 8.70
N GLN A 297 23.90 -8.13 8.11
CA GLN A 297 25.24 -7.80 8.60
C GLN A 297 25.61 -6.32 8.42
N VAL A 298 24.96 -5.61 7.50
CA VAL A 298 25.16 -4.16 7.30
C VAL A 298 24.33 -3.35 8.29
N VAL A 299 23.16 -3.87 8.67
CA VAL A 299 22.27 -3.21 9.66
C VAL A 299 22.80 -3.37 11.09
N GLU A 300 23.43 -4.49 11.42
CA GLU A 300 24.06 -4.71 12.73
C GLU A 300 25.36 -3.94 12.98
N ALA A 301 26.01 -3.45 11.91
CA ALA A 301 27.29 -2.72 11.96
C ALA A 301 27.11 -1.20 12.04
#